data_AF-A0A2V7CDI5-F1
#
_entry.id   AF-A0A2V7CDI5-F1
#
_cell.length_a   1.000
_cell.length_b   1.000
_cell.length_c   1.000
_cell.angle_alpha   90.00
_cell.angle_beta   90.00
_cell.angle_gamma   90.00
#
_symmetry.space_group_name_H-M   'P 1'
#
loop_
_entity.id
_entity.type
_entity.pdbx_description
1 polymer ?
#
loop_
_entity_poly.entity_id
_entity_poly.type
_entity_poly.pdbx_seq_one_letter_code
_entity_poly.pdbx_strand_id
1 'polypeptide(L)'
;MARRLVAEAGGSAFLLAAVVGSGIMAERLAGGNGAIALLANTLATGAALVVLILTIGPISGAHFNPVVTLADASQGGLAWHDVPGYLLAQVLGALVGVAAANLMFGLPIFFASSHARPGAAQLFSEFVATFGLLAAIWGCVRLRPAAVPFAVAAYITAAYWFTASTSFANPSVTLARSLSDTFAGIRPADVPGFVAAQIAGAAAATLTFRWLVPASRRERASRAPAIAAVADGITTRLATAADAPAIAAIYNEGIADRIATFETAPRTAAQIATLLSEKGDRYPTVVVERDGRIIGWAAAGPYRAREAYVGVVEHAVYVARSARRSGAGRAALEGLCRAYAERGFWKIVSRIFPENKASLAVHERCGFRVVGVYRRHGKLEGEWRDCVIVERLLAQVEA
;
A
#
# COMPACT_ATOMS: atom_id res chain seq x y z
N MET A 1 11.87 -6.16 0.72
CA MET A 1 12.46 -5.55 -0.49
C MET A 1 12.57 -6.53 -1.67
N ALA A 2 13.33 -7.63 -1.56
CA ALA A 2 13.56 -8.57 -2.69
C ALA A 2 12.29 -9.00 -3.45
N ARG A 3 11.23 -9.42 -2.73
CA ARG A 3 9.94 -9.81 -3.34
C ARG A 3 9.30 -8.70 -4.19
N ARG A 4 9.43 -7.44 -3.76
CA ARG A 4 8.90 -6.26 -4.48
C ARG A 4 9.67 -6.01 -5.77
N LEU A 5 10.99 -6.13 -5.72
CA LEU A 5 11.84 -5.96 -6.90
C LEU A 5 11.61 -7.05 -7.95
N VAL A 6 11.46 -8.31 -7.53
CA VAL A 6 11.10 -9.41 -8.43
C VAL A 6 9.74 -9.17 -9.07
N ALA A 7 8.76 -8.70 -8.29
CA ALA A 7 7.44 -8.34 -8.78
C ALA A 7 7.47 -7.19 -9.81
N GLU A 8 8.23 -6.13 -9.55
CA GLU A 8 8.39 -5.00 -10.49
C GLU A 8 9.10 -5.41 -11.78
N ALA A 9 10.15 -6.23 -11.67
CA ALA A 9 10.86 -6.77 -12.84
C ALA A 9 9.94 -7.68 -13.66
N GLY A 10 9.26 -8.64 -13.02
CA GLY A 10 8.34 -9.55 -13.68
C GLY A 10 7.15 -8.83 -14.33
N GLY A 11 6.53 -7.89 -13.63
CA GLY A 11 5.43 -7.11 -14.19
C GLY A 11 5.85 -6.21 -15.35
N SER A 12 7.01 -5.57 -15.26
CA SER A 12 7.57 -4.79 -16.38
C SER A 12 7.91 -5.69 -17.59
N ALA A 13 8.42 -6.90 -17.34
CA ALA A 13 8.70 -7.88 -18.39
C ALA A 13 7.43 -8.34 -19.11
N PHE A 14 6.39 -8.74 -18.37
CA PHE A 14 5.12 -9.12 -18.99
C PHE A 14 4.43 -7.96 -19.69
N LEU A 15 4.52 -6.74 -19.14
CA LEU A 15 4.00 -5.55 -19.80
C LEU A 15 4.68 -5.33 -21.16
N LEU A 16 6.02 -5.35 -21.22
CA LEU A 16 6.73 -5.16 -22.49
C LEU A 16 6.55 -6.33 -23.46
N ALA A 17 6.45 -7.56 -22.95
CA ALA A 17 6.14 -8.72 -23.78
C ALA A 17 4.75 -8.58 -24.43
N ALA A 18 3.75 -8.09 -23.68
CA ALA A 18 2.43 -7.81 -24.21
C ALA A 18 2.43 -6.66 -25.23
N VAL A 19 3.07 -5.52 -24.91
CA VAL A 19 3.14 -4.34 -25.80
C VAL A 19 3.85 -4.66 -27.12
N VAL A 20 5.05 -5.24 -27.06
CA VAL A 20 5.84 -5.51 -28.27
C VAL A 20 5.29 -6.73 -29.01
N GLY A 21 4.97 -7.81 -28.29
CA GLY A 21 4.46 -9.04 -28.90
C GLY A 21 3.11 -8.85 -29.58
N SER A 22 2.18 -8.12 -28.95
CA SER A 22 0.90 -7.80 -29.60
C SER A 22 1.07 -6.83 -30.77
N GLY A 23 2.01 -5.89 -30.71
CA GLY A 23 2.38 -5.04 -31.85
C GLY A 23 2.85 -5.85 -33.07
N ILE A 24 3.79 -6.78 -32.87
CA ILE A 24 4.29 -7.67 -33.94
C ILE A 24 3.16 -8.51 -34.51
N MET A 25 2.36 -9.15 -33.66
CA MET A 25 1.24 -10.00 -34.10
C MET A 25 0.21 -9.18 -34.87
N ALA A 26 -0.16 -8.02 -34.35
CA ALA A 26 -1.17 -7.16 -34.94
C ALA A 26 -0.74 -6.63 -36.31
N GLU A 27 0.52 -6.22 -36.46
CA GLU A 27 1.08 -5.79 -37.74
C GLU A 27 1.06 -6.91 -38.80
N ARG A 28 1.44 -8.15 -38.42
CA ARG A 28 1.40 -9.32 -39.30
C ARG A 28 -0.02 -9.69 -39.74
N LEU A 29 -1.00 -9.59 -38.82
CA LEU A 29 -2.39 -9.97 -39.09
C LEU A 29 -3.19 -8.89 -39.81
N ALA A 30 -2.85 -7.62 -39.62
CA ALA A 30 -3.64 -6.51 -40.14
C ALA A 30 -3.50 -6.28 -41.66
N GLY A 31 -2.60 -7.01 -42.35
CA GLY A 31 -2.45 -6.92 -43.80
C GLY A 31 -2.12 -5.51 -44.31
N GLY A 32 -1.33 -4.75 -43.55
CA GLY A 32 -0.99 -3.35 -43.85
C GLY A 32 -1.98 -2.31 -43.31
N ASN A 33 -3.08 -2.72 -42.67
CA ASN A 33 -4.01 -1.79 -42.04
C ASN A 33 -3.50 -1.32 -40.66
N GLY A 34 -2.83 -0.17 -40.63
CA GLY A 34 -2.29 0.40 -39.40
C GLY A 34 -3.32 0.69 -38.30
N ALA A 35 -4.58 0.97 -38.66
CA ALA A 35 -5.63 1.24 -37.67
C ALA A 35 -6.03 -0.05 -36.92
N ILE A 36 -6.13 -1.17 -37.63
CA ILE A 36 -6.40 -2.48 -37.01
C ILE A 36 -5.20 -2.91 -36.16
N ALA A 37 -3.98 -2.71 -36.67
CA ALA A 37 -2.77 -3.05 -35.93
C ALA A 37 -2.69 -2.27 -34.60
N LEU A 38 -2.95 -0.96 -34.66
CA LEU A 38 -3.01 -0.10 -33.47
C LEU A 38 -4.12 -0.55 -32.51
N LEU A 39 -5.32 -0.83 -33.00
CA LEU A 39 -6.45 -1.27 -32.16
C LEU A 39 -6.13 -2.55 -31.39
N ALA A 40 -5.62 -3.57 -32.06
CA ALA A 40 -5.30 -4.85 -31.43
C ALA A 40 -4.18 -4.70 -30.38
N ASN A 41 -3.12 -3.96 -30.69
CA ASN A 41 -2.04 -3.65 -29.74
C ASN A 41 -2.58 -2.87 -28.52
N THR A 42 -3.45 -1.88 -28.75
CA THR A 42 -4.07 -1.07 -27.70
C THR A 42 -4.86 -1.95 -26.72
N LEU A 43 -5.75 -2.82 -27.23
CA LEU A 43 -6.60 -3.67 -26.41
C LEU A 43 -5.78 -4.69 -25.60
N ALA A 44 -4.78 -5.30 -26.23
CA ALA A 44 -3.88 -6.22 -25.55
C ALA A 44 -3.08 -5.53 -24.43
N THR A 45 -2.56 -4.33 -24.68
CA THR A 45 -1.84 -3.54 -23.68
C THR A 45 -2.73 -3.16 -22.50
N GLY A 46 -3.94 -2.65 -22.76
CA GLY A 46 -4.91 -2.31 -21.72
C GLY A 46 -5.31 -3.52 -20.87
N ALA A 47 -5.64 -4.64 -21.51
CA ALA A 47 -6.00 -5.87 -20.79
C ALA A 47 -4.85 -6.40 -19.92
N ALA A 48 -3.62 -6.41 -20.46
CA ALA A 48 -2.43 -6.81 -19.71
C ALA A 48 -2.21 -5.93 -18.48
N LEU A 49 -2.38 -4.60 -18.60
CA LEU A 49 -2.26 -3.67 -17.47
C LEU A 49 -3.25 -3.99 -16.35
N VAL A 50 -4.53 -4.26 -16.66
CA VAL A 50 -5.52 -4.64 -15.65
C VAL A 50 -5.05 -5.86 -14.86
N VAL A 51 -4.68 -6.93 -15.56
CA VAL A 51 -4.26 -8.20 -14.94
C VAL A 51 -2.99 -8.01 -14.10
N LEU A 52 -1.99 -7.32 -14.65
CA LEU A 52 -0.71 -7.11 -13.97
C LEU A 52 -0.89 -6.26 -12.72
N ILE A 53 -1.62 -5.15 -12.80
CA ILE A 53 -1.82 -4.27 -11.64
C ILE A 53 -2.63 -4.98 -10.55
N LEU A 54 -3.69 -5.72 -10.90
CA LEU A 54 -4.48 -6.50 -9.92
C LEU A 54 -3.63 -7.58 -9.23
N THR A 55 -2.81 -8.29 -9.99
CA THR A 55 -2.03 -9.44 -9.49
C THR A 55 -0.82 -9.01 -8.65
N ILE A 56 -0.12 -7.98 -9.11
CA ILE A 56 1.17 -7.57 -8.54
C ILE A 56 1.05 -6.35 -7.62
N GLY A 57 -0.02 -5.56 -7.75
CA GLY A 57 -0.29 -4.38 -6.93
C GLY A 57 -0.19 -4.65 -5.42
N PRO A 58 -0.81 -5.71 -4.88
CA PRO A 58 -0.70 -6.06 -3.46
C PRO A 58 0.73 -6.39 -2.98
N ILE A 59 1.64 -6.73 -3.90
CA ILE A 59 3.01 -7.14 -3.57
C ILE A 59 3.94 -5.92 -3.58
N SER A 60 3.94 -5.15 -4.67
CA SER A 60 4.94 -4.10 -4.95
C SER A 60 4.37 -2.70 -5.15
N GLY A 61 3.06 -2.55 -5.27
CA GLY A 61 2.43 -1.32 -5.77
C GLY A 61 2.22 -1.32 -7.29
N ALA A 62 2.83 -2.26 -8.03
CA ALA A 62 2.68 -2.40 -9.47
C ALA A 62 2.96 -1.10 -10.24
N HIS A 63 4.09 -0.47 -9.95
CA HIS A 63 4.47 0.80 -10.58
C HIS A 63 4.81 0.57 -12.06
N PHE A 64 5.67 -0.41 -12.34
CA PHE A 64 6.18 -0.79 -13.68
C PHE A 64 6.72 0.37 -14.51
N ASN A 65 6.98 1.51 -13.87
CA ASN A 65 7.16 2.78 -14.53
C ASN A 65 7.98 3.71 -13.61
N PRO A 66 9.17 4.15 -14.06
CA PRO A 66 10.02 5.07 -13.32
C PRO A 66 9.33 6.35 -12.84
N VAL A 67 8.49 6.98 -13.67
CA VAL A 67 7.83 8.23 -13.28
C VAL A 67 6.71 8.00 -12.27
N VAL A 68 6.06 6.84 -12.28
CA VAL A 68 5.08 6.46 -11.25
C VAL A 68 5.81 6.21 -9.92
N THR A 69 6.93 5.49 -9.95
CA THR A 69 7.79 5.26 -8.77
C THR A 69 8.24 6.57 -8.13
N LEU A 70 8.75 7.51 -8.93
CA LEU A 70 9.20 8.81 -8.45
C LEU A 70 8.04 9.65 -7.90
N ALA A 71 6.90 9.65 -8.59
CA ALA A 71 5.72 10.38 -8.15
C ALA A 71 5.18 9.84 -6.82
N ASP A 72 5.13 8.52 -6.65
CA ASP A 72 4.72 7.88 -5.40
C ASP A 72 5.69 8.16 -4.25
N ALA A 73 7.00 8.05 -4.50
CA ALA A 73 8.02 8.40 -3.51
C ALA A 73 7.97 9.88 -3.09
N SER A 74 7.73 10.80 -4.04
CA SER A 74 7.58 12.23 -3.78
C SER A 74 6.36 12.58 -2.91
N GLN A 75 5.41 11.66 -2.86
CA GLN A 75 4.23 11.77 -2.02
C GLN A 75 4.37 10.96 -0.73
N GLY A 76 5.43 10.18 -0.54
CA GLY A 76 5.65 9.38 0.66
C GLY A 76 4.90 8.04 0.65
N GLY A 77 4.66 7.45 -0.52
CA GLY A 77 4.26 6.05 -0.65
C GLY A 77 5.45 5.11 -0.52
N LEU A 78 6.32 5.07 -1.53
CA LEU A 78 7.59 4.34 -1.52
C LEU A 78 8.70 5.14 -0.82
N ALA A 79 9.55 4.45 -0.05
CA ALA A 79 10.71 5.09 0.56
C ALA A 79 11.78 5.44 -0.50
N TRP A 80 12.40 6.62 -0.39
CA TRP A 80 13.41 7.07 -1.35
C TRP A 80 14.61 6.14 -1.51
N HIS A 81 14.99 5.39 -0.46
CA HIS A 81 16.08 4.41 -0.54
C HIS A 81 15.70 3.17 -1.37
N ASP A 82 14.41 2.88 -1.54
CA ASP A 82 13.92 1.75 -2.35
C ASP A 82 13.79 2.12 -3.84
N VAL A 83 13.70 3.42 -4.16
CA VAL A 83 13.50 3.94 -5.52
C VAL A 83 14.54 3.42 -6.52
N PRO A 84 15.86 3.48 -6.25
CA PRO A 84 16.85 2.99 -7.22
C PRO A 84 16.66 1.51 -7.58
N GLY A 85 16.27 0.69 -6.61
CA GLY A 85 15.98 -0.73 -6.83
C GLY A 85 14.77 -0.93 -7.75
N TYR A 86 13.70 -0.16 -7.54
CA TYR A 86 12.51 -0.20 -8.42
C TYR A 86 12.87 0.22 -9.85
N LEU A 87 13.58 1.33 -10.02
CA LEU A 87 13.99 1.83 -11.33
C LEU A 87 14.81 0.78 -12.09
N LEU A 88 15.79 0.17 -11.43
CA LEU A 88 16.62 -0.87 -12.03
C LEU A 88 15.79 -2.11 -12.40
N ALA A 89 14.94 -2.58 -11.48
CA ALA A 89 14.07 -3.73 -11.72
C ALA A 89 13.14 -3.51 -12.92
N GLN A 90 12.57 -2.32 -13.04
CA GLN A 90 11.66 -1.95 -14.13
C GLN A 90 12.38 -1.91 -15.49
N VAL A 91 13.59 -1.33 -15.54
CA VAL A 91 14.40 -1.29 -16.77
C VAL A 91 14.82 -2.70 -17.18
N LEU A 92 15.39 -3.48 -16.26
CA LEU A 92 15.80 -4.86 -16.56
C LEU A 92 14.62 -5.74 -16.98
N GLY A 93 13.49 -5.62 -16.27
CA GLY A 93 12.25 -6.28 -16.62
C GLY A 93 11.78 -5.91 -18.02
N ALA A 94 11.72 -4.62 -18.35
CA ALA A 94 11.33 -4.15 -19.67
C ALA A 94 12.21 -4.72 -20.79
N LEU A 95 13.54 -4.76 -20.59
CA LEU A 95 14.48 -5.38 -21.53
C LEU A 95 14.22 -6.88 -21.71
N VAL A 96 13.99 -7.62 -20.62
CA VAL A 96 13.62 -9.05 -20.66
C VAL A 96 12.30 -9.25 -21.42
N GLY A 97 11.32 -8.38 -21.22
CA GLY A 97 10.03 -8.42 -21.93
C GLY A 97 10.17 -8.24 -23.44
N VAL A 98 10.99 -7.26 -23.86
CA VAL A 98 11.30 -7.05 -25.28
C VAL A 98 12.04 -8.24 -25.88
N ALA A 99 13.05 -8.76 -25.18
CA ALA A 99 13.78 -9.95 -25.60
C ALA A 99 12.83 -11.15 -25.79
N ALA A 100 11.93 -11.38 -24.82
CA ALA A 100 10.93 -12.45 -24.89
C ALA A 100 9.98 -12.26 -26.08
N ALA A 101 9.47 -11.05 -26.32
CA ALA A 101 8.64 -10.75 -27.48
C ALA A 101 9.36 -11.05 -28.78
N ASN A 102 10.57 -10.52 -28.97
CA ASN A 102 11.35 -10.75 -30.19
C ASN A 102 11.60 -12.25 -30.43
N LEU A 103 11.98 -13.00 -29.38
CA LEU A 103 12.20 -14.44 -29.46
C LEU A 103 10.93 -15.22 -29.83
N MET A 104 9.77 -14.88 -29.26
CA MET A 104 8.48 -15.52 -29.59
C MET A 104 8.13 -15.40 -31.09
N PHE A 105 8.65 -14.37 -31.76
CA PHE A 105 8.36 -14.09 -33.17
C PHE A 105 9.54 -14.31 -34.12
N GLY A 106 10.63 -14.92 -33.63
CA GLY A 106 11.81 -15.28 -34.42
C GLY A 106 12.68 -14.08 -34.83
N LEU A 107 12.66 -12.99 -34.07
CA LEU A 107 13.45 -11.78 -34.32
C LEU A 107 14.75 -11.79 -33.47
N PRO A 108 15.77 -11.00 -33.85
CA PRO A 108 16.95 -10.79 -33.00
C PRO A 108 16.56 -10.28 -31.61
N ILE A 109 17.30 -10.71 -30.58
CA ILE A 109 16.99 -10.37 -29.18
C ILE A 109 16.89 -8.85 -28.98
N PHE A 110 17.88 -8.11 -29.49
CA PHE A 110 17.89 -6.64 -29.50
C PHE A 110 18.45 -6.11 -30.82
N PHE A 111 17.86 -5.02 -31.32
CA PHE A 111 18.32 -4.30 -32.49
C PHE A 111 17.74 -2.88 -32.46
N ALA A 112 18.52 -1.88 -32.88
CA ALA A 112 18.11 -0.48 -32.79
C ALA A 112 16.91 -0.20 -33.70
N SER A 113 15.90 0.49 -33.17
CA SER A 113 14.75 0.91 -33.96
C SER A 113 15.07 2.11 -34.87
N SER A 114 14.51 2.09 -36.07
CA SER A 114 14.52 3.17 -37.07
C SER A 114 13.26 4.05 -37.03
N HIS A 115 12.24 3.68 -36.24
CA HIS A 115 10.97 4.41 -36.10
C HIS A 115 11.16 5.82 -35.51
N ALA A 116 11.29 6.81 -36.37
CA ALA A 116 11.47 8.21 -35.96
C ALA A 116 10.18 8.80 -35.39
N ARG A 117 10.29 9.45 -34.22
CA ARG A 117 9.20 10.18 -33.57
C ARG A 117 9.63 11.62 -33.19
N PRO A 118 10.06 12.44 -34.16
CA PRO A 118 10.64 13.74 -33.87
C PRO A 118 9.58 14.82 -33.61
N GLY A 119 10.04 15.94 -33.01
CA GLY A 119 9.32 17.21 -33.01
C GLY A 119 8.47 17.48 -31.76
N ALA A 120 8.09 18.75 -31.60
CA ALA A 120 7.42 19.25 -30.41
C ALA A 120 6.05 18.59 -30.15
N ALA A 121 5.31 18.22 -31.20
CA ALA A 121 4.00 17.57 -31.05
C ALA A 121 4.11 16.19 -30.39
N GLN A 122 5.17 15.44 -30.68
CA GLN A 122 5.45 14.13 -30.07
C GLN A 122 5.82 14.29 -28.58
N LEU A 123 6.66 15.27 -28.27
CA LEU A 123 7.03 15.60 -26.89
C LEU A 123 5.83 16.07 -26.07
N PHE A 124 5.01 16.96 -26.63
CA PHE A 124 3.79 17.42 -25.98
C PHE A 124 2.79 16.27 -25.77
N SER A 125 2.68 15.36 -26.74
CA SER A 125 1.85 14.15 -26.62
C SER A 125 2.29 13.28 -25.44
N GLU A 126 3.59 13.06 -25.23
CA GLU A 126 4.09 12.32 -24.08
C GLU A 126 3.89 13.04 -22.75
N PHE A 127 4.02 14.37 -22.73
CA PHE A 127 3.66 15.16 -21.55
C PHE A 127 2.19 14.95 -21.18
N VAL A 128 1.26 15.07 -22.14
CA VAL A 128 -0.17 14.89 -21.92
C VAL A 128 -0.48 13.44 -21.51
N ALA A 129 0.11 12.46 -22.20
CA ALA A 129 -0.04 11.05 -21.91
C ALA A 129 0.35 10.75 -20.45
N THR A 130 1.56 11.13 -20.02
CA THR A 130 1.99 10.89 -18.65
C THR A 130 1.22 11.71 -17.63
N PHE A 131 0.85 12.95 -17.96
CA PHE A 131 0.04 13.78 -17.07
C PHE A 131 -1.28 13.07 -16.74
N GLY A 132 -2.03 12.64 -17.75
CA GLY A 132 -3.32 11.99 -17.52
C GLY A 132 -3.19 10.60 -16.89
N LEU A 133 -2.09 9.88 -17.12
CA LEU A 133 -1.82 8.61 -16.43
C LEU A 133 -1.71 8.83 -14.92
N LEU A 134 -0.87 9.79 -14.50
CA LEU A 134 -0.70 10.11 -13.08
C LEU A 134 -1.98 10.74 -12.50
N ALA A 135 -2.71 11.54 -13.29
CA ALA A 135 -4.02 12.05 -12.90
C ALA A 135 -5.03 10.93 -12.60
N ALA A 136 -5.10 9.90 -13.45
CA ALA A 136 -5.96 8.75 -13.25
C ALA A 136 -5.57 7.96 -11.99
N ILE A 137 -4.27 7.74 -11.77
CA ILE A 137 -3.75 7.11 -10.55
C ILE A 137 -4.17 7.93 -9.32
N TRP A 138 -3.86 9.23 -9.27
CA TRP A 138 -4.11 10.04 -8.09
C TRP A 138 -5.59 10.28 -7.81
N GLY A 139 -6.40 10.46 -8.86
CA GLY A 139 -7.84 10.64 -8.76
C GLY A 139 -8.53 9.39 -8.20
N CYS A 140 -8.08 8.20 -8.59
CA CYS A 140 -8.66 6.94 -8.13
C CYS A 140 -8.08 6.45 -6.81
N VAL A 141 -6.76 6.54 -6.59
CA VAL A 141 -6.11 5.88 -5.44
C VAL A 141 -6.62 6.36 -4.08
N ARG A 142 -7.16 7.58 -4.00
CA ARG A 142 -7.67 8.15 -2.74
C ARG A 142 -9.17 8.01 -2.55
N LEU A 143 -9.92 7.97 -3.65
CA LEU A 143 -11.38 7.96 -3.62
C LEU A 143 -11.95 6.56 -3.86
N ARG A 144 -11.30 5.77 -4.73
CA ARG A 144 -11.69 4.42 -5.16
C ARG A 144 -10.44 3.59 -5.49
N PRO A 145 -9.65 3.15 -4.49
CA PRO A 145 -8.40 2.41 -4.71
C PRO A 145 -8.59 1.17 -5.59
N ALA A 146 -9.68 0.43 -5.40
CA ALA A 146 -10.03 -0.75 -6.20
C ALA A 146 -10.23 -0.43 -7.69
N ALA A 147 -10.52 0.81 -8.05
CA ALA A 147 -10.70 1.25 -9.43
C ALA A 147 -9.40 1.63 -10.16
N VAL A 148 -8.27 1.77 -9.43
CA VAL A 148 -6.98 2.21 -10.01
C VAL A 148 -6.54 1.32 -11.20
N PRO A 149 -6.56 -0.02 -11.12
CA PRO A 149 -6.15 -0.88 -12.24
C PRO A 149 -6.94 -0.61 -13.51
N PHE A 150 -8.26 -0.45 -13.38
CA PHE A 150 -9.16 -0.20 -14.49
C PHE A 150 -9.01 1.22 -15.05
N ALA A 151 -8.85 2.22 -14.18
CA ALA A 151 -8.66 3.61 -14.60
C ALA A 151 -7.34 3.80 -15.35
N VAL A 152 -6.24 3.20 -14.86
CA VAL A 152 -4.94 3.22 -15.53
C VAL A 152 -5.04 2.56 -16.91
N ALA A 153 -5.58 1.34 -16.97
CA ALA A 153 -5.72 0.61 -18.23
C ALA A 153 -6.62 1.33 -19.25
N ALA A 154 -7.78 1.84 -18.80
CA ALA A 154 -8.70 2.60 -19.66
C ALA A 154 -8.06 3.88 -20.18
N TYR A 155 -7.30 4.60 -19.33
CA TYR A 155 -6.61 5.80 -19.74
C TYR A 155 -5.52 5.50 -20.78
N ILE A 156 -4.66 4.48 -20.55
CA ILE A 156 -3.63 4.09 -21.53
C ILE A 156 -4.28 3.64 -22.84
N THR A 157 -5.36 2.87 -22.77
CA THR A 157 -6.15 2.45 -23.95
C THR A 157 -6.64 3.66 -24.74
N ALA A 158 -7.19 4.69 -24.07
CA ALA A 158 -7.61 5.92 -24.73
C ALA A 158 -6.42 6.72 -25.28
N ALA A 159 -5.33 6.82 -24.52
CA ALA A 159 -4.17 7.64 -24.85
C ALA A 159 -3.41 7.15 -26.09
N TYR A 160 -3.48 5.86 -26.41
CA TYR A 160 -3.02 5.33 -27.71
C TYR A 160 -3.68 6.03 -28.90
N TRP A 161 -4.93 6.48 -28.75
CA TRP A 161 -5.73 7.05 -29.82
C TRP A 161 -5.75 8.58 -29.82
N PHE A 162 -5.76 9.22 -28.65
CA PHE A 162 -5.85 10.69 -28.59
C PHE A 162 -4.48 11.39 -28.55
N THR A 163 -3.36 10.67 -28.40
CA THR A 163 -2.02 11.25 -28.40
C THR A 163 -1.26 10.87 -29.67
N ALA A 164 -0.53 11.83 -30.27
CA ALA A 164 0.20 11.59 -31.52
C ALA A 164 1.41 10.66 -31.34
N SER A 165 1.83 10.43 -30.10
CA SER A 165 2.94 9.54 -29.74
C SER A 165 2.52 8.11 -29.45
N THR A 166 1.21 7.79 -29.46
CA THR A 166 0.66 6.50 -29.01
C THR A 166 1.00 6.18 -27.54
N SER A 167 1.15 7.22 -26.70
CA SER A 167 1.27 7.15 -25.24
C SER A 167 2.27 6.13 -24.69
N PHE A 168 3.56 6.40 -24.81
CA PHE A 168 4.57 5.57 -24.14
C PHE A 168 4.49 5.74 -22.63
N ALA A 169 4.40 7.00 -22.17
CA ALA A 169 4.15 7.43 -20.80
C ALA A 169 5.03 6.78 -19.70
N ASN A 170 6.16 6.19 -20.08
CA ASN A 170 6.96 5.32 -19.22
C ASN A 170 8.42 5.26 -19.73
N PRO A 171 9.41 5.73 -18.94
CA PRO A 171 10.80 5.73 -19.37
C PRO A 171 11.39 4.34 -19.64
N SER A 172 11.06 3.32 -18.84
CA SER A 172 11.55 1.95 -19.03
C SER A 172 11.01 1.34 -20.32
N VAL A 173 9.71 1.56 -20.59
CA VAL A 173 9.06 1.15 -21.85
C VAL A 173 9.71 1.86 -23.04
N THR A 174 9.94 3.16 -22.93
CA THR A 174 10.55 3.98 -23.99
C THR A 174 11.95 3.51 -24.33
N LEU A 175 12.78 3.28 -23.31
CA LEU A 175 14.14 2.78 -23.49
C LEU A 175 14.13 1.38 -24.12
N ALA A 176 13.36 0.44 -23.58
CA ALA A 176 13.37 -0.94 -24.06
C ALA A 176 12.83 -1.06 -25.49
N ARG A 177 11.79 -0.31 -25.85
CA ARG A 177 11.24 -0.28 -27.21
C ARG A 177 12.20 0.31 -28.24
N SER A 178 13.23 1.04 -27.83
CA SER A 178 14.27 1.51 -28.76
C SER A 178 15.22 0.41 -29.25
N LEU A 179 15.15 -0.76 -28.62
CA LEU A 179 15.95 -1.95 -28.93
C LEU A 179 15.13 -3.04 -29.65
N SER A 180 14.02 -2.68 -30.26
CA SER A 180 13.24 -3.53 -31.17
C SER A 180 12.63 -2.69 -32.28
N ASP A 181 13.05 -2.90 -33.53
CA ASP A 181 12.48 -2.24 -34.71
C ASP A 181 11.22 -2.96 -35.20
N THR A 182 10.15 -2.81 -34.43
CA THR A 182 8.82 -3.37 -34.71
C THR A 182 7.79 -2.25 -34.71
N PHE A 183 6.51 -2.53 -34.98
CA PHE A 183 5.42 -1.55 -34.85
C PHE A 183 5.47 -0.70 -33.55
N ALA A 184 5.97 -1.27 -32.46
CA ALA A 184 6.14 -0.59 -31.18
C ALA A 184 7.44 0.25 -31.08
N GLY A 185 8.32 0.29 -32.07
CA GLY A 185 9.64 0.89 -31.96
C GLY A 185 9.66 2.41 -31.75
N ILE A 186 10.81 2.89 -31.26
CA ILE A 186 11.20 4.30 -31.24
C ILE A 186 12.70 4.42 -31.47
N ARG A 187 13.11 5.32 -32.35
CA ARG A 187 14.52 5.57 -32.62
C ARG A 187 15.27 5.98 -31.34
N PRO A 188 16.44 5.39 -31.01
CA PRO A 188 17.19 5.70 -29.78
C PRO A 188 17.48 7.18 -29.56
N ALA A 189 17.70 7.95 -30.64
CA ALA A 189 17.93 9.39 -30.57
C ALA A 189 16.74 10.19 -30.04
N ASP A 190 15.51 9.68 -30.16
CA ASP A 190 14.28 10.37 -29.73
C ASP A 190 13.94 10.05 -28.25
N VAL A 191 14.55 9.00 -27.67
CA VAL A 191 14.28 8.52 -26.30
C VAL A 191 14.51 9.60 -25.23
N PRO A 192 15.62 10.37 -25.21
CA PRO A 192 15.85 11.35 -24.15
C PRO A 192 14.76 12.43 -24.11
N GLY A 193 14.26 12.87 -25.27
CA GLY A 193 13.19 13.85 -25.36
C GLY A 193 11.87 13.30 -24.78
N PHE A 194 11.53 12.06 -25.13
CA PHE A 194 10.34 11.38 -24.59
C PHE A 194 10.42 11.25 -23.07
N VAL A 195 11.55 10.77 -22.54
CA VAL A 195 11.75 10.63 -21.08
C VAL A 195 11.64 11.97 -20.36
N ALA A 196 12.22 13.04 -20.92
CA ALA A 196 12.11 14.38 -20.35
C ALA A 196 10.66 14.88 -20.31
N ALA A 197 9.90 14.69 -21.40
CA ALA A 197 8.48 15.05 -21.46
C ALA A 197 7.62 14.26 -20.46
N GLN A 198 7.89 12.96 -20.30
CA GLN A 198 7.21 12.10 -19.33
C GLN A 198 7.48 12.56 -17.89
N ILE A 199 8.73 12.87 -17.55
CA ILE A 199 9.10 13.40 -16.22
C ILE A 199 8.35 14.72 -15.96
N ALA A 200 8.33 15.63 -16.93
CA ALA A 200 7.62 16.90 -16.82
C ALA A 200 6.11 16.70 -16.63
N GLY A 201 5.49 15.80 -17.41
CA GLY A 201 4.07 15.46 -17.29
C GLY A 201 3.72 14.86 -15.94
N ALA A 202 4.54 13.93 -15.45
CA ALA A 202 4.36 13.31 -14.14
C ALA A 202 4.49 14.33 -13.00
N ALA A 203 5.48 15.23 -13.07
CA ALA A 203 5.66 16.29 -12.09
C ALA A 203 4.46 17.24 -12.06
N ALA A 204 4.01 17.70 -13.24
CA ALA A 204 2.85 18.59 -13.37
C ALA A 204 1.56 17.94 -12.82
N ALA A 205 1.30 16.68 -13.16
CA ALA A 205 0.13 15.95 -12.65
C ALA A 205 0.20 15.76 -11.14
N THR A 206 1.37 15.38 -10.63
CA THR A 206 1.57 15.17 -9.18
C THR A 206 1.33 16.45 -8.40
N LEU A 207 1.86 17.60 -8.84
CA LEU A 207 1.63 18.89 -8.21
C LEU A 207 0.15 19.30 -8.27
N THR A 208 -0.47 19.15 -9.44
CA THR A 208 -1.88 19.49 -9.66
C THR A 208 -2.81 18.66 -8.79
N PHE A 209 -2.64 17.34 -8.76
CA PHE A 209 -3.49 16.44 -7.98
C PHE A 209 -3.22 16.47 -6.47
N ARG A 210 -2.01 16.87 -6.06
CA ARG A 210 -1.75 17.21 -4.64
C ARG A 210 -2.61 18.39 -4.18
N TRP A 211 -2.90 19.34 -5.07
CA TRP A 211 -3.77 20.49 -4.78
C TRP A 211 -5.25 20.14 -4.92
N LEU A 212 -5.67 19.54 -6.04
CA LEU A 212 -7.07 19.19 -6.31
C LEU A 212 -7.63 18.15 -5.33
N VAL A 213 -6.79 17.19 -4.96
CA VAL A 213 -7.14 16.15 -3.99
C VAL A 213 -6.13 16.27 -2.87
N PRO A 214 -6.35 17.10 -1.84
CA PRO A 214 -5.42 17.21 -0.73
C PRO A 214 -5.35 15.90 0.05
N ALA A 215 -4.17 15.53 0.56
CA ALA A 215 -4.05 14.40 1.49
C ALA A 215 -4.98 14.63 2.69
N SER A 216 -5.68 13.61 3.17
CA SER A 216 -6.56 13.78 4.34
C SER A 216 -5.75 14.35 5.53
N ARG A 217 -6.39 15.05 6.47
CA ARG A 217 -5.70 15.53 7.70
C ARG A 217 -4.96 14.39 8.41
N ARG A 218 -5.46 13.16 8.25
CA ARG A 218 -4.90 11.88 8.71
C ARG A 218 -3.63 11.45 7.95
N GLU A 219 -3.61 11.56 6.63
CA GLU A 219 -2.43 11.29 5.79
C GLU A 219 -1.36 12.37 5.95
N ARG A 220 -1.73 13.64 6.16
CA ARG A 220 -0.78 14.69 6.52
C ARG A 220 -0.16 14.47 7.89
N ALA A 221 -0.91 13.93 8.85
CA ALA A 221 -0.38 13.52 10.15
C ALA A 221 0.56 12.29 10.06
N SER A 222 0.42 11.45 9.03
CA SER A 222 1.34 10.34 8.76
C SER A 222 2.49 10.68 7.79
N ARG A 223 2.37 11.76 7.00
CA ARG A 223 3.34 12.23 5.98
C ARG A 223 4.10 13.50 6.35
N ALA A 224 3.74 14.17 7.44
CA ALA A 224 4.68 15.10 8.07
C ALA A 224 6.02 14.35 8.18
N PRO A 225 7.17 14.98 7.86
CA PRO A 225 8.42 14.39 8.29
C PRO A 225 8.20 14.01 9.75
N ALA A 226 8.71 12.85 10.15
CA ALA A 226 9.14 12.74 11.52
C ALA A 226 10.19 13.85 11.71
N ILE A 227 9.74 15.10 11.89
CA ILE A 227 10.39 16.03 12.79
C ILE A 227 10.47 15.16 14.03
N ALA A 228 11.67 14.69 14.25
CA ALA A 228 12.05 13.74 15.28
C ALA A 228 11.10 13.82 16.47
N ALA A 229 10.14 12.89 16.51
CA ALA A 229 9.71 12.35 17.77
C ALA A 229 10.50 11.04 17.94
N VAL A 230 11.84 11.08 17.87
CA VAL A 230 12.71 11.07 19.07
C VAL A 230 12.32 12.10 20.15
N ALA A 231 11.05 12.10 20.51
CA ALA A 231 10.56 12.68 21.74
C ALA A 231 10.13 11.44 22.52
N ASP A 232 11.02 11.04 23.43
CA ASP A 232 10.84 10.07 24.51
C ASP A 232 11.12 8.57 24.25
N GLY A 233 11.92 8.18 23.26
CA GLY A 233 12.50 6.82 23.23
C GLY A 233 11.51 5.65 23.24
N ILE A 234 10.26 5.84 22.76
CA ILE A 234 9.24 4.77 22.70
C ILE A 234 9.38 3.97 21.40
N THR A 235 9.46 2.64 21.50
CA THR A 235 9.38 1.70 20.36
C THR A 235 8.30 0.64 20.59
N THR A 236 7.93 -0.10 19.55
CA THR A 236 6.99 -1.23 19.66
C THR A 236 7.51 -2.47 18.95
N ARG A 237 7.28 -3.64 19.56
CA ARG A 237 7.66 -4.94 18.99
C ARG A 237 6.66 -6.02 19.39
N LEU A 238 6.76 -7.20 18.78
CA LEU A 238 6.00 -8.36 19.23
C LEU A 238 6.53 -8.83 20.60
N ALA A 239 5.59 -9.25 21.45
CA ALA A 239 5.90 -9.83 22.75
C ALA A 239 6.54 -11.21 22.59
N THR A 240 7.45 -11.52 23.49
CA THR A 240 8.05 -12.83 23.69
C THR A 240 7.64 -13.37 25.06
N ALA A 241 7.89 -14.66 25.33
CA ALA A 241 7.65 -15.22 26.66
C ALA A 241 8.38 -14.48 27.79
N ALA A 242 9.53 -13.86 27.48
CA ALA A 242 10.31 -13.07 28.44
C ALA A 242 9.59 -11.77 28.88
N ASP A 243 8.63 -11.27 28.10
CA ASP A 243 7.87 -10.06 28.42
C ASP A 243 6.70 -10.34 29.40
N ALA A 244 6.41 -11.61 29.68
CA ALA A 244 5.26 -12.01 30.48
C ALA A 244 5.21 -11.38 31.90
N PRO A 245 6.32 -11.27 32.65
CA PRO A 245 6.31 -10.58 33.95
C PRO A 245 5.90 -9.12 33.85
N ALA A 246 6.39 -8.40 32.84
CA ALA A 246 6.09 -6.98 32.66
C ALA A 246 4.63 -6.76 32.23
N ILE A 247 4.13 -7.59 31.31
CA ILE A 247 2.73 -7.59 30.89
C ILE A 247 1.81 -7.88 32.08
N ALA A 248 2.14 -8.87 32.91
CA ALA A 248 1.37 -9.21 34.11
C ALA A 248 1.31 -8.04 35.09
N ALA A 249 2.46 -7.39 35.37
CA ALA A 249 2.51 -6.23 36.24
C ALA A 249 1.61 -5.08 35.74
N ILE A 250 1.71 -4.72 34.47
CA ILE A 250 0.90 -3.67 33.85
C ILE A 250 -0.60 -4.05 33.85
N TYR A 251 -0.93 -5.31 33.59
CA TYR A 251 -2.33 -5.74 33.62
C TYR A 251 -2.91 -5.66 35.03
N ASN A 252 -2.13 -6.07 36.04
CA ASN A 252 -2.54 -6.04 37.43
C ASN A 252 -2.76 -4.61 37.95
N GLU A 253 -2.00 -3.62 37.46
CA GLU A 253 -2.31 -2.20 37.71
C GLU A 253 -3.69 -1.82 37.16
N GLY A 254 -4.04 -2.28 35.96
CA GLY A 254 -5.36 -2.04 35.35
C GLY A 254 -6.51 -2.74 36.08
N ILE A 255 -6.28 -3.96 36.58
CA ILE A 255 -7.22 -4.72 37.42
C ILE A 255 -7.44 -3.98 38.74
N ALA A 256 -6.37 -3.51 39.38
CA ALA A 256 -6.44 -2.77 40.63
C ALA A 256 -7.14 -1.40 40.48
N ASP A 257 -6.99 -0.73 39.33
CA ASP A 257 -7.63 0.57 39.07
C ASP A 257 -9.13 0.48 38.78
N ARG A 258 -9.68 -0.72 38.52
CA ARG A 258 -11.12 -0.98 38.30
C ARG A 258 -11.77 -0.16 37.17
N ILE A 259 -10.98 0.34 36.22
CA ILE A 259 -11.44 1.27 35.18
C ILE A 259 -11.32 0.73 33.74
N ALA A 260 -10.82 -0.50 33.57
CA ALA A 260 -10.51 -1.05 32.24
C ALA A 260 -10.91 -2.52 32.02
N THR A 261 -11.27 -3.26 33.06
CA THR A 261 -11.60 -4.68 32.95
C THR A 261 -12.61 -5.11 34.02
N PHE A 262 -13.35 -6.17 33.70
CA PHE A 262 -14.20 -6.88 34.67
C PHE A 262 -13.42 -7.92 35.48
N GLU A 263 -12.18 -8.22 35.09
CA GLU A 263 -11.34 -9.14 35.87
C GLU A 263 -11.03 -8.56 37.24
N THR A 264 -11.22 -9.37 38.28
CA THR A 264 -11.00 -8.96 39.67
C THR A 264 -9.74 -9.55 40.28
N ALA A 265 -9.30 -10.72 39.78
CA ALA A 265 -8.15 -11.45 40.29
C ALA A 265 -6.87 -11.08 39.52
N PRO A 266 -5.72 -10.88 40.19
CA PRO A 266 -4.46 -10.60 39.53
C PRO A 266 -3.98 -11.79 38.68
N ARG A 267 -3.27 -11.48 37.59
CA ARG A 267 -2.62 -12.45 36.70
C ARG A 267 -1.18 -12.68 37.12
N THR A 268 -0.74 -13.94 37.04
CA THR A 268 0.68 -14.30 37.24
C THR A 268 1.45 -14.24 35.92
N ALA A 269 2.78 -14.08 36.00
CA ALA A 269 3.65 -14.12 34.83
C ALA A 269 3.52 -15.46 34.06
N ALA A 270 3.38 -16.57 34.77
CA ALA A 270 3.18 -17.90 34.16
C ALA A 270 1.89 -17.95 33.33
N GLN A 271 0.78 -17.42 33.85
CA GLN A 271 -0.48 -17.34 33.12
C GLN A 271 -0.35 -16.50 31.84
N ILE A 272 0.34 -15.35 31.93
CA ILE A 272 0.60 -14.51 30.75
C ILE A 272 1.48 -15.24 29.73
N ALA A 273 2.52 -15.96 30.18
CA ALA A 273 3.39 -16.73 29.28
C ALA A 273 2.61 -17.82 28.53
N THR A 274 1.71 -18.54 29.21
CA THR A 274 0.80 -19.50 28.56
C THR A 274 -0.09 -18.81 27.53
N LEU A 275 -0.71 -17.68 27.87
CA LEU A 275 -1.57 -16.93 26.93
C LEU A 275 -0.80 -16.43 25.69
N LEU A 276 0.44 -15.99 25.86
CA LEU A 276 1.29 -15.58 24.73
C LEU A 276 1.58 -16.77 23.81
N SER A 277 1.84 -17.95 24.39
CA SER A 277 2.08 -19.18 23.63
C SER A 277 0.83 -19.66 22.89
N GLU A 278 -0.34 -19.66 23.53
CA GLU A 278 -1.61 -20.13 22.95
C GLU A 278 -2.08 -19.26 21.79
N LYS A 279 -1.84 -17.95 21.87
CA LYS A 279 -2.19 -17.01 20.81
C LYS A 279 -1.37 -17.21 19.54
N GLY A 280 -0.12 -17.65 19.70
CA GLY A 280 0.84 -17.90 18.62
C GLY A 280 0.96 -16.72 17.65
N ASP A 281 1.35 -17.04 16.41
CA ASP A 281 1.55 -16.02 15.37
C ASP A 281 0.24 -15.42 14.84
N ARG A 282 -0.90 -16.09 15.04
CA ARG A 282 -2.19 -15.62 14.54
C ARG A 282 -2.70 -14.40 15.32
N TYR A 283 -2.50 -14.38 16.63
CA TYR A 283 -3.02 -13.31 17.52
C TYR A 283 -1.89 -12.65 18.33
N PRO A 284 -0.91 -12.02 17.67
CA PRO A 284 0.28 -11.54 18.35
C PRO A 284 -0.05 -10.47 19.40
N THR A 285 0.71 -10.47 20.49
CA THR A 285 0.69 -9.37 21.46
C THR A 285 1.79 -8.37 21.10
N VAL A 286 1.48 -7.08 21.16
CA VAL A 286 2.43 -5.98 20.93
C VAL A 286 2.81 -5.39 22.27
N VAL A 287 4.10 -5.23 22.51
CA VAL A 287 4.64 -4.49 23.67
C VAL A 287 5.21 -3.15 23.22
N VAL A 288 5.13 -2.18 24.12
CA VAL A 288 5.68 -0.83 23.98
C VAL A 288 6.85 -0.70 24.93
N GLU A 289 8.01 -0.35 24.39
CA GLU A 289 9.27 -0.29 25.13
C GLU A 289 9.79 1.14 25.18
N ARG A 290 10.36 1.54 26.32
CA ARG A 290 11.10 2.79 26.50
C ARG A 290 12.28 2.50 27.42
N ASP A 291 13.49 2.88 26.99
CA ASP A 291 14.75 2.68 27.75
C ASP A 291 14.93 1.23 28.24
N GLY A 292 14.65 0.24 27.38
CA GLY A 292 14.75 -1.18 27.70
C GLY A 292 13.64 -1.75 28.60
N ARG A 293 12.62 -0.94 28.95
CA ARG A 293 11.51 -1.34 29.82
C ARG A 293 10.20 -1.37 29.06
N ILE A 294 9.39 -2.41 29.30
CA ILE A 294 8.03 -2.47 28.79
C ILE A 294 7.13 -1.52 29.60
N ILE A 295 6.55 -0.55 28.92
CA ILE A 295 5.72 0.51 29.52
C ILE A 295 4.24 0.43 29.09
N GLY A 296 3.91 -0.47 28.17
CA GLY A 296 2.54 -0.72 27.73
C GLY A 296 2.47 -1.94 26.83
N TRP A 297 1.26 -2.43 26.58
CA TRP A 297 1.02 -3.53 25.67
C TRP A 297 -0.41 -3.49 25.13
N ALA A 298 -0.60 -4.12 23.98
CA ALA A 298 -1.91 -4.35 23.38
C ALA A 298 -1.98 -5.76 22.81
N ALA A 299 -3.13 -6.40 22.95
CA ALA A 299 -3.36 -7.72 22.37
C ALA A 299 -4.80 -7.83 21.90
N ALA A 300 -5.05 -8.71 20.94
CA ALA A 300 -6.41 -9.06 20.53
C ALA A 300 -6.63 -10.58 20.55
N GLY A 301 -7.89 -10.98 20.44
CA GLY A 301 -8.33 -12.36 20.32
C GLY A 301 -9.57 -12.46 19.42
N PRO A 302 -10.04 -13.68 19.14
CA PRO A 302 -11.23 -13.89 18.30
C PRO A 302 -12.46 -13.21 18.92
N TYR A 303 -13.24 -12.49 18.10
CA TYR A 303 -14.45 -11.80 18.57
C TYR A 303 -15.57 -12.79 18.94
N ARG A 304 -15.85 -13.76 18.08
CA ARG A 304 -16.85 -14.83 18.29
C ARG A 304 -16.44 -16.08 17.53
N ALA A 305 -16.91 -17.24 17.97
CA ALA A 305 -16.53 -18.55 17.41
C ALA A 305 -17.08 -18.83 16.00
N ARG A 306 -18.13 -18.12 15.56
CA ARG A 306 -18.74 -18.34 14.23
C ARG A 306 -17.77 -17.89 13.13
N GLU A 307 -17.65 -18.70 12.08
CA GLU A 307 -16.75 -18.48 10.95
C GLU A 307 -16.93 -17.11 10.27
N ALA A 308 -18.16 -16.60 10.20
CA ALA A 308 -18.46 -15.26 9.69
C ALA A 308 -17.70 -14.12 10.40
N TYR A 309 -17.11 -14.37 11.57
CA TYR A 309 -16.33 -13.40 12.34
C TYR A 309 -14.81 -13.69 12.35
N VAL A 310 -14.29 -14.59 11.49
CA VAL A 310 -12.88 -15.03 11.51
C VAL A 310 -11.86 -13.90 11.34
N GLY A 311 -12.22 -12.81 10.66
CA GLY A 311 -11.39 -11.62 10.51
C GLY A 311 -11.76 -10.44 11.41
N VAL A 312 -12.62 -10.67 12.41
CA VAL A 312 -12.99 -9.69 13.43
C VAL A 312 -12.34 -10.08 14.75
N VAL A 313 -11.61 -9.14 15.37
CA VAL A 313 -10.92 -9.37 16.64
C VAL A 313 -11.35 -8.37 17.69
N GLU A 314 -11.39 -8.81 18.95
CA GLU A 314 -11.60 -7.96 20.10
C GLU A 314 -10.27 -7.70 20.80
N HIS A 315 -9.96 -6.44 21.08
CA HIS A 315 -8.68 -6.07 21.66
C HIS A 315 -8.77 -5.49 23.07
N ALA A 316 -7.63 -5.56 23.76
CA ALA A 316 -7.35 -4.86 25.00
C ALA A 316 -6.03 -4.09 24.89
N VAL A 317 -5.90 -3.00 25.63
CA VAL A 317 -4.70 -2.16 25.69
C VAL A 317 -4.48 -1.66 27.11
N TYR A 318 -3.23 -1.76 27.59
CA TYR A 318 -2.84 -1.31 28.93
C TYR A 318 -1.52 -0.55 28.88
N VAL A 319 -1.40 0.43 29.77
CA VAL A 319 -0.21 1.29 29.91
C VAL A 319 0.12 1.36 31.39
N ALA A 320 1.40 1.17 31.72
CA ALA A 320 1.91 1.30 33.07
C ALA A 320 1.52 2.67 33.67
N ARG A 321 1.15 2.72 34.95
CA ARG A 321 0.75 3.96 35.65
C ARG A 321 1.79 5.07 35.48
N SER A 322 3.06 4.73 35.60
CA SER A 322 4.21 5.63 35.42
C SER A 322 4.38 6.17 34.00
N ALA A 323 3.77 5.52 33.00
CA ALA A 323 3.88 5.85 31.59
C ALA A 323 2.56 6.36 30.98
N ARG A 324 1.55 6.69 31.78
CA ARG A 324 0.31 7.27 31.27
C ARG A 324 0.57 8.68 30.71
N ARG A 325 -0.21 9.07 29.70
CA ARG A 325 -0.08 10.35 28.98
C ARG A 325 1.28 10.57 28.28
N SER A 326 2.07 9.50 28.10
CA SER A 326 3.38 9.53 27.42
C SER A 326 3.33 9.21 25.92
N GLY A 327 2.15 8.86 25.39
CA GLY A 327 1.99 8.33 24.03
C GLY A 327 2.04 6.79 23.94
N ALA A 328 2.41 6.08 25.00
CA ALA A 328 2.51 4.61 24.99
C ALA A 328 1.22 3.89 24.56
N GLY A 329 0.04 4.34 25.02
CA GLY A 329 -1.23 3.72 24.63
C GLY A 329 -1.55 3.88 23.14
N ARG A 330 -1.16 5.01 22.54
CA ARG A 330 -1.28 5.24 21.10
C ARG A 330 -0.34 4.31 20.35
N ALA A 331 0.91 4.23 20.78
CA ALA A 331 1.90 3.34 20.17
C ALA A 331 1.44 1.87 20.20
N ALA A 332 0.90 1.40 21.34
CA ALA A 332 0.37 0.05 21.47
C ALA A 332 -0.77 -0.23 20.48
N LEU A 333 -1.76 0.67 20.38
CA LEU A 333 -2.89 0.52 19.47
C LEU A 333 -2.50 0.57 17.99
N GLU A 334 -1.62 1.50 17.62
CA GLU A 334 -1.13 1.60 16.23
C GLU A 334 -0.30 0.37 15.84
N GLY A 335 0.57 -0.11 16.74
CA GLY A 335 1.33 -1.34 16.56
C GLY A 335 0.42 -2.56 16.42
N LEU A 336 -0.62 -2.67 17.25
CA LEU A 336 -1.61 -3.74 17.16
C LEU A 336 -2.36 -3.71 15.82
N CYS A 337 -2.86 -2.53 15.41
CA CYS A 337 -3.59 -2.39 14.15
C CYS A 337 -2.74 -2.80 12.95
N ARG A 338 -1.45 -2.43 12.94
CA ARG A 338 -0.51 -2.85 11.90
C ARG A 338 -0.31 -4.36 11.88
N ALA A 339 0.01 -4.95 13.03
CA ALA A 339 0.27 -6.37 13.16
C ALA A 339 -0.92 -7.25 12.72
N TYR A 340 -2.15 -6.79 12.99
CA TYR A 340 -3.37 -7.50 12.62
C TYR A 340 -3.77 -7.26 11.15
N ALA A 341 -3.56 -6.06 10.60
CA ALA A 341 -3.79 -5.80 9.18
C ALA A 341 -2.90 -6.69 8.30
N GLU A 342 -1.62 -6.84 8.65
CA GLU A 342 -0.66 -7.73 7.96
C GLU A 342 -1.05 -9.21 8.02
N ARG A 343 -1.91 -9.60 8.96
CA ARG A 343 -2.40 -10.98 9.16
C ARG A 343 -3.78 -11.21 8.55
N GLY A 344 -4.28 -10.27 7.75
CA GLY A 344 -5.54 -10.39 7.02
C GLY A 344 -6.80 -10.16 7.86
N PHE A 345 -6.68 -9.58 9.06
CA PHE A 345 -7.87 -9.15 9.81
C PHE A 345 -8.42 -7.86 9.20
N TRP A 346 -9.75 -7.74 9.11
CA TRP A 346 -10.41 -6.58 8.51
C TRP A 346 -11.07 -5.64 9.53
N LYS A 347 -11.27 -6.10 10.78
CA LYS A 347 -11.93 -5.29 11.82
C LYS A 347 -11.40 -5.58 13.22
N ILE A 348 -11.18 -4.50 13.97
CA ILE A 348 -10.90 -4.55 15.41
C ILE A 348 -12.05 -3.89 16.17
N VAL A 349 -12.54 -4.53 17.23
CA VAL A 349 -13.54 -3.98 18.16
C VAL A 349 -13.01 -3.97 19.59
N SER A 350 -13.59 -3.15 20.46
CA SER A 350 -13.37 -3.22 21.91
C SER A 350 -14.55 -2.63 22.68
N ARG A 351 -14.49 -2.76 24.01
CA ARG A 351 -15.48 -2.31 24.97
C ARG A 351 -14.75 -1.53 26.06
N ILE A 352 -15.15 -0.28 26.25
CA ILE A 352 -14.45 0.65 27.14
C ILE A 352 -15.46 1.18 28.15
N PHE A 353 -15.12 1.15 29.43
CA PHE A 353 -15.94 1.80 30.45
C PHE A 353 -16.11 3.30 30.15
N PRO A 354 -17.34 3.86 30.19
CA PRO A 354 -17.59 5.26 29.88
C PRO A 354 -16.75 6.25 30.70
N GLU A 355 -16.35 5.87 31.92
CA GLU A 355 -15.53 6.64 32.85
C GLU A 355 -14.07 6.73 32.38
N ASN A 356 -13.60 5.78 31.57
CA ASN A 356 -12.25 5.75 31.03
C ASN A 356 -12.10 6.69 29.83
N LYS A 357 -12.24 8.00 30.08
CA LYS A 357 -12.14 9.06 29.06
C LYS A 357 -10.80 9.07 28.34
N ALA A 358 -9.72 8.71 29.04
CA ALA A 358 -8.38 8.60 28.45
C ALA A 358 -8.31 7.49 27.40
N SER A 359 -8.89 6.32 27.69
CA SER A 359 -9.00 5.23 26.72
C SER A 359 -9.85 5.65 25.52
N LEU A 360 -11.02 6.22 25.72
CA LEU A 360 -11.88 6.70 24.62
C LEU A 360 -11.14 7.69 23.71
N ALA A 361 -10.45 8.68 24.28
CA ALA A 361 -9.72 9.68 23.52
C ALA A 361 -8.55 9.07 22.72
N VAL A 362 -7.82 8.10 23.27
CA VAL A 362 -6.74 7.45 22.51
C VAL A 362 -7.28 6.57 21.38
N HIS A 363 -8.41 5.89 21.59
CA HIS A 363 -9.05 5.09 20.55
C HIS A 363 -9.53 5.98 19.39
N GLU A 364 -10.19 7.10 19.68
CA GLU A 364 -10.62 8.08 18.68
C GLU A 364 -9.42 8.60 17.87
N ARG A 365 -8.32 8.98 18.54
CA ARG A 365 -7.07 9.41 17.88
C ARG A 365 -6.44 8.31 17.03
N CYS A 366 -6.52 7.06 17.48
CA CYS A 366 -6.11 5.88 16.72
C CYS A 366 -7.14 5.48 15.66
N GLY A 367 -8.21 6.24 15.48
CA GLY A 367 -9.14 6.08 14.38
C GLY A 367 -10.26 5.10 14.58
N PHE A 368 -10.51 4.69 15.81
CA PHE A 368 -11.73 3.99 16.18
C PHE A 368 -12.90 4.96 16.23
N ARG A 369 -14.09 4.50 15.88
CA ARG A 369 -15.34 5.21 16.09
C ARG A 369 -16.16 4.54 17.18
N VAL A 370 -17.00 5.32 17.86
CA VAL A 370 -18.03 4.77 18.75
C VAL A 370 -19.16 4.19 17.91
N VAL A 371 -19.58 2.97 18.26
CA VAL A 371 -20.72 2.26 17.65
C VAL A 371 -21.98 2.44 18.49
N GLY A 372 -21.84 2.40 19.81
CA GLY A 372 -22.95 2.51 20.74
C GLY A 372 -22.51 2.24 22.18
N VAL A 373 -23.48 2.13 23.08
CA VAL A 373 -23.26 1.81 24.49
C VAL A 373 -24.08 0.59 24.88
N TYR A 374 -23.43 -0.45 25.37
CA TYR A 374 -24.11 -1.52 26.09
C TYR A 374 -24.38 -1.05 27.51
N ARG A 375 -25.66 -0.90 27.84
CA ARG A 375 -26.10 -0.54 29.19
C ARG A 375 -26.09 -1.78 30.08
N ARG A 376 -25.56 -1.66 31.30
CA ARG A 376 -25.48 -2.74 32.30
C ARG A 376 -24.86 -4.02 31.72
N HIS A 377 -23.76 -3.88 31.00
CA HIS A 377 -23.12 -4.95 30.23
C HIS A 377 -22.50 -6.05 31.12
N GLY A 378 -21.99 -5.68 32.29
CA GLY A 378 -21.42 -6.62 33.25
C GLY A 378 -21.44 -6.07 34.67
N LYS A 379 -21.27 -6.95 35.66
CA LYS A 379 -21.11 -6.55 37.07
C LYS A 379 -19.64 -6.53 37.45
N LEU A 380 -19.20 -5.43 38.05
CA LEU A 380 -17.91 -5.32 38.72
C LEU A 380 -18.19 -5.01 40.20
N GLU A 381 -17.78 -5.92 41.09
CA GLU A 381 -17.97 -5.77 42.55
C GLU A 381 -19.42 -5.49 42.95
N GLY A 382 -20.38 -6.14 42.26
CA GLY A 382 -21.80 -6.01 42.52
C GLY A 382 -22.49 -4.88 41.75
N GLU A 383 -21.74 -3.91 41.21
CA GLU A 383 -22.29 -2.79 40.44
C GLU A 383 -22.34 -3.10 38.94
N TRP A 384 -23.47 -2.77 38.30
CA TRP A 384 -23.59 -2.85 36.85
C TRP A 384 -22.80 -1.73 36.18
N ARG A 385 -21.95 -2.08 35.21
CA ARG A 385 -21.17 -1.16 34.40
C ARG A 385 -21.64 -1.16 32.95
N ASP A 386 -21.72 0.04 32.39
CA ASP A 386 -21.93 0.25 30.97
C ASP A 386 -20.61 0.06 30.20
N CYS A 387 -20.70 -0.23 28.91
CA CYS A 387 -19.55 -0.34 28.01
C CYS A 387 -19.80 0.43 26.72
N VAL A 388 -18.93 1.40 26.42
CA VAL A 388 -18.87 2.05 25.10
C VAL A 388 -18.20 1.09 24.13
N ILE A 389 -18.89 0.79 23.03
CA ILE A 389 -18.40 -0.10 21.98
C ILE A 389 -17.70 0.74 20.93
N VAL A 390 -16.46 0.37 20.64
CA VAL A 390 -15.64 1.04 19.63
C VAL A 390 -15.25 0.05 18.55
N GLU A 391 -15.08 0.54 17.32
CA GLU A 391 -14.60 -0.25 16.20
C GLU A 391 -13.63 0.52 15.32
N ARG A 392 -12.75 -0.22 14.66
CA ARG A 392 -11.91 0.27 13.57
C ARG A 392 -11.86 -0.78 12.46
N LEU A 393 -12.07 -0.33 11.22
CA LEU A 393 -11.81 -1.12 10.03
C LEU A 393 -10.32 -1.04 9.69
N LEU A 394 -9.69 -2.19 9.41
CA LEU A 394 -8.27 -2.29 9.06
C LEU A 394 -8.04 -2.29 7.54
N ALA A 395 -9.01 -2.81 6.79
CA ALA A 395 -9.08 -2.80 5.34
C ALA A 395 -10.48 -2.30 4.90
N GLN A 396 -10.60 -1.83 3.66
CA GLN A 396 -11.93 -1.59 3.08
C GLN A 396 -12.60 -2.95 2.88
N VAL A 397 -13.56 -3.28 3.74
CA VAL A 397 -14.53 -4.34 3.44
C VAL A 397 -15.41 -3.75 2.35
N GLU A 398 -15.27 -4.26 1.12
CA GLU A 398 -16.20 -3.91 0.03
C GLU A 398 -17.62 -4.22 0.51
N ALA A 399 -18.49 -3.20 0.42
CA ALA A 399 -19.86 -3.23 0.92
C ALA A 399 -20.79 -3.97 -0.04
#